data_AF-C3JAX8-F1
#
_entry.id   AF-C3JAX8-F1
#
_cell.length_a   1.000
_cell.length_b   1.000
_cell.length_c   1.000
_cell.angle_alpha   90.00
_cell.angle_beta   90.00
_cell.angle_gamma   90.00
#
_symmetry.space_group_name_H-M   'P 1'
#
loop_
_entity.id
_entity.type
_entity.pdbx_description
1 polymer ?
#
loop_
_entity_poly.entity_id
_entity_poly.type
_entity_poly.pdbx_seq_one_letter_code
_entity_poly.pdbx_strand_id
1 'polypeptide(L)'
;MTKLILFFTSLFFSIGVLFAQNEAALTLRVDKAGSLRSLLSDEQYAKTSKIIVSGEINTLDIKTLQEMSGEKGSLQSIDLSKANIVAYEESKTFSTLPMPSLAFGASQDEIKAYEAAHNGTYNEERSNPEEGFHALMWYDVASDEISFRCYFVSKNGAGEFDEFWGFYPQVEYATQPKGESFALTEAFIQLLAASGFSTPQSLGEDGFVATNKEKNLDIMINLTKLSEITEEEGDKKVLVLMFAPAGNYMENEG
;
A
#
# COMPACT_ATOMS: atom_id res chain seq x y z
N MET A 1 52.83 5.98 49.72
CA MET A 1 51.45 5.56 49.36
C MET A 1 50.83 6.42 48.25
N THR A 2 51.15 7.71 48.15
CA THR A 2 50.56 8.65 47.17
C THR A 2 50.85 8.33 45.69
N LYS A 3 52.04 7.78 45.37
CA LYS A 3 52.42 7.41 44.00
C LYS A 3 51.70 6.15 43.46
N LEU A 4 51.23 5.26 44.35
CA LEU A 4 50.53 4.03 43.96
C LEU A 4 49.06 4.33 43.60
N ILE A 5 48.42 5.25 44.33
CA ILE A 5 47.02 5.65 44.11
C ILE A 5 46.85 6.39 42.78
N LEU A 6 47.80 7.27 42.41
CA LEU A 6 47.82 7.97 41.12
C LEU A 6 48.01 7.04 39.91
N PHE A 7 48.71 5.92 40.09
CA PHE A 7 48.90 4.94 39.02
C PHE A 7 47.59 4.19 38.71
N PHE A 8 46.88 3.75 39.76
CA PHE A 8 45.60 3.05 39.61
C PHE A 8 44.50 3.95 39.01
N THR A 9 44.40 5.23 39.41
CA THR A 9 43.41 6.13 38.80
C THR A 9 43.67 6.42 37.33
N SER A 10 44.95 6.50 36.89
CA SER A 10 45.28 6.63 35.46
C SER A 10 44.97 5.35 34.67
N LEU A 11 45.20 4.18 35.27
CA LEU A 11 44.99 2.87 34.63
C LEU A 11 43.50 2.63 34.37
N PHE A 12 42.62 2.96 35.33
CA PHE A 12 41.18 2.87 35.14
C PHE A 12 40.64 3.85 34.09
N PHE A 13 41.23 5.05 33.98
CA PHE A 13 40.85 6.03 32.95
C PHE A 13 41.27 5.57 31.54
N SER A 14 42.46 4.98 31.39
CA SER A 14 42.92 4.45 30.09
C SER A 14 42.16 3.20 29.62
N ILE A 15 41.73 2.33 30.55
CA ILE A 15 40.98 1.12 30.19
C ILE A 15 39.53 1.46 29.81
N GLY A 16 38.90 2.41 30.52
CA GLY A 16 37.52 2.84 30.21
C GLY A 16 37.37 3.46 28.82
N VAL A 17 38.38 4.22 28.35
CA VAL A 17 38.39 4.80 27.00
C VAL A 17 38.58 3.72 25.92
N LEU A 18 39.29 2.63 26.22
CA LEU A 18 39.48 1.53 25.27
C LEU A 18 38.20 0.72 25.02
N PHE A 19 37.37 0.54 26.06
CA PHE A 19 36.09 -0.18 25.93
C PHE A 19 35.03 0.62 25.15
N ALA A 20 35.03 1.95 25.27
CA ALA A 20 34.10 2.81 24.53
C ALA A 20 34.38 2.87 23.02
N GLN A 21 35.60 2.58 22.58
CA GLN A 21 36.00 2.68 21.17
C GLN A 21 35.82 1.38 20.36
N ASN A 22 35.43 0.26 21.00
CA ASN A 22 35.48 -1.06 20.38
C ASN A 22 34.12 -1.80 20.35
N GLU A 23 33.00 -1.08 20.39
CA GLU A 23 31.71 -1.70 20.07
C GLU A 23 31.68 -2.11 18.59
N ALA A 24 31.46 -3.40 18.35
CA ALA A 24 31.37 -3.96 17.02
C ALA A 24 30.19 -3.32 16.27
N ALA A 25 30.42 -2.91 15.02
CA ALA A 25 29.38 -2.32 14.20
C ALA A 25 28.32 -3.35 13.80
N LEU A 26 27.04 -3.05 14.03
CA LEU A 26 25.94 -3.85 13.51
C LEU A 26 25.88 -3.67 11.99
N THR A 27 25.97 -4.75 11.22
CA THR A 27 25.90 -4.69 9.76
C THR A 27 24.59 -5.26 9.27
N LEU A 28 23.82 -4.47 8.51
CA LEU A 28 22.54 -4.86 7.92
C LEU A 28 22.52 -4.60 6.41
N ARG A 29 21.80 -5.48 5.71
CA ARG A 29 21.47 -5.31 4.29
C ARG A 29 19.96 -5.14 4.16
N VAL A 30 19.54 -4.06 3.51
CA VAL A 30 18.15 -3.75 3.23
C VAL A 30 17.85 -4.20 1.80
N ASP A 31 17.17 -5.35 1.68
CA ASP A 31 16.79 -5.92 0.37
C ASP A 31 15.50 -5.28 -0.17
N LYS A 32 14.69 -4.64 0.69
CA LYS A 32 13.51 -3.86 0.31
C LYS A 32 13.56 -2.49 0.99
N ALA A 33 13.60 -1.41 0.21
CA ALA A 33 13.61 -0.05 0.76
C ALA A 33 12.45 0.18 1.74
N GLY A 34 12.74 0.84 2.86
CA GLY A 34 11.82 1.14 3.95
C GLY A 34 11.66 0.02 4.99
N SER A 35 12.44 -1.07 4.89
CA SER A 35 12.32 -2.24 5.78
C SER A 35 13.32 -2.28 6.94
N LEU A 36 14.24 -1.32 7.08
CA LEU A 36 15.31 -1.36 8.09
C LEU A 36 14.81 -1.60 9.51
N ARG A 37 13.71 -0.96 9.93
CA ARG A 37 13.14 -1.15 11.27
C ARG A 37 12.76 -2.61 11.54
N SER A 38 12.24 -3.31 10.53
CA SER A 38 11.81 -4.70 10.65
C SER A 38 12.97 -5.69 10.77
N LEU A 39 14.18 -5.28 10.36
CA LEU A 39 15.40 -6.08 10.47
C LEU A 39 16.06 -5.98 11.84
N LEU A 40 15.59 -5.06 12.69
CA LEU A 40 16.14 -4.78 14.02
C LEU A 40 15.24 -5.40 15.09
N SER A 41 15.84 -6.15 16.02
CA SER A 41 15.19 -6.43 17.31
C SER A 41 15.05 -5.14 18.12
N ASP A 42 14.14 -5.11 19.09
CA ASP A 42 13.97 -3.94 19.96
C ASP A 42 15.25 -3.58 20.72
N GLU A 43 16.05 -4.58 21.10
CA GLU A 43 17.33 -4.36 21.74
C GLU A 43 18.36 -3.74 20.78
N GLN A 44 18.45 -4.26 19.54
CA GLN A 44 19.34 -3.69 18.53
C GLN A 44 18.93 -2.26 18.18
N TYR A 45 17.64 -2.03 18.02
CA TYR A 45 17.07 -0.71 17.76
C TYR A 45 17.43 0.30 18.86
N ALA A 46 17.34 -0.10 20.14
CA ALA A 46 17.61 0.80 21.26
C ALA A 46 19.11 0.99 21.56
N LYS A 47 19.94 -0.06 21.44
CA LYS A 47 21.30 -0.07 22.01
C LYS A 47 22.43 0.05 20.99
N THR A 48 22.19 -0.10 19.70
CA THR A 48 23.25 -0.06 18.69
C THR A 48 23.90 1.33 18.65
N SER A 49 25.21 1.41 18.89
CA SER A 49 25.98 2.66 18.81
C SER A 49 26.60 2.91 17.44
N LYS A 50 26.87 1.85 16.68
CA LYS A 50 27.46 1.93 15.34
C LYS A 50 26.78 0.95 14.39
N ILE A 51 26.34 1.46 13.24
CA ILE A 51 25.66 0.67 12.22
C ILE A 51 26.29 0.86 10.83
N ILE A 52 26.31 -0.21 10.04
CA ILE A 52 26.66 -0.23 8.62
C ILE A 52 25.43 -0.74 7.87
N VAL A 53 24.88 0.09 6.99
CA VAL A 53 23.69 -0.26 6.18
C VAL A 53 24.08 -0.32 4.71
N SER A 54 23.61 -1.37 4.03
CA SER A 54 23.83 -1.59 2.60
C SER A 54 22.52 -1.99 1.91
N GLY A 55 22.48 -1.94 0.57
CA GLY A 55 21.27 -2.26 -0.21
C GLY A 55 20.45 -1.01 -0.55
N GLU A 56 19.17 -1.19 -0.85
CA GLU A 56 18.28 -0.08 -1.22
C GLU A 56 17.62 0.49 0.02
N ILE A 57 17.78 1.79 0.26
CA ILE A 57 17.19 2.48 1.41
C ILE A 57 16.37 3.68 0.95
N ASN A 58 15.36 4.07 1.74
CA ASN A 58 14.55 5.26 1.48
C ASN A 58 14.30 6.07 2.75
N THR A 59 13.43 7.08 2.66
CA THR A 59 13.09 8.00 3.77
C THR A 59 12.66 7.29 5.06
N LEU A 60 11.99 6.13 4.99
CA LEU A 60 11.57 5.38 6.18
C LEU A 60 12.77 4.75 6.91
N ASP A 61 13.78 4.28 6.17
CA ASP A 61 15.01 3.75 6.77
C ASP A 61 15.83 4.88 7.40
N ILE A 62 15.89 6.03 6.73
CA ILE A 62 16.54 7.24 7.29
C ILE A 62 15.83 7.69 8.58
N LYS A 63 14.50 7.66 8.61
CA LYS A 63 13.72 7.94 9.82
C LYS A 63 14.04 6.95 10.95
N THR A 64 14.14 5.65 10.63
CA THR A 64 14.55 4.62 11.60
C THR A 64 15.92 4.95 12.20
N LEU A 65 16.91 5.30 11.36
CA LEU A 65 18.24 5.70 11.82
C LEU A 65 18.21 6.97 12.67
N GLN A 66 17.40 7.96 12.28
CA GLN A 66 17.21 9.18 13.05
C GLN A 66 16.65 8.89 14.45
N GLU A 67 15.65 8.01 14.54
CA GLU A 67 15.05 7.61 15.82
C GLU A 67 16.05 6.84 16.70
N MET A 68 16.89 5.98 16.11
CA MET A 68 17.99 5.30 16.80
C MET A 68 19.08 6.27 17.31
N SER A 69 19.22 7.45 16.69
CA SER A 69 20.11 8.52 17.14
C SER A 69 19.43 9.55 18.07
N GLY A 70 18.13 9.39 18.34
CA GLY A 70 17.34 10.29 19.18
C GLY A 70 17.55 10.07 20.69
N GLU A 71 16.78 10.78 21.53
CA GLU A 71 16.92 10.77 23.00
C GLU A 71 16.85 9.37 23.64
N LYS A 72 16.19 8.42 23.00
CA LYS A 72 16.00 7.04 23.49
C LYS A 72 16.92 6.01 22.82
N GLY A 73 17.73 6.44 21.86
CA GLY A 73 18.62 5.55 21.12
C GLY A 73 20.10 5.84 21.40
N SER A 74 20.95 4.89 21.05
CA SER A 74 22.40 4.95 21.31
C SER A 74 23.24 5.23 20.06
N LEU A 75 22.63 5.41 18.89
CA LEU A 75 23.33 5.42 17.60
C LEU A 75 24.17 6.69 17.41
N GLN A 76 25.48 6.51 17.30
CA GLN A 76 26.49 7.57 17.18
C GLN A 76 27.24 7.55 15.84
N SER A 77 27.30 6.41 15.16
CA SER A 77 28.05 6.25 13.90
C SER A 77 27.23 5.48 12.88
N ILE A 78 27.08 6.07 11.68
CA ILE A 78 26.33 5.49 10.57
C ILE A 78 27.26 5.40 9.36
N ASP A 79 27.38 4.21 8.77
CA ASP A 79 28.04 3.98 7.48
C ASP A 79 26.99 3.57 6.44
N LEU A 80 26.74 4.44 5.47
CA LEU A 80 25.84 4.23 4.33
C LEU A 80 26.61 4.10 3.01
N SER A 81 27.94 3.89 3.05
CA SER A 81 28.79 3.89 1.84
C SER A 81 28.44 2.82 0.82
N LYS A 82 27.67 1.80 1.22
CA LYS A 82 27.19 0.70 0.37
C LYS A 82 25.67 0.70 0.20
N ALA A 83 25.00 1.79 0.59
CA ALA A 83 23.58 1.96 0.40
C ALA A 83 23.28 2.76 -0.88
N ASN A 84 22.21 2.39 -1.56
CA ASN A 84 21.61 3.16 -2.65
C ASN A 84 20.35 3.83 -2.13
N ILE A 85 20.29 5.17 -2.14
CA ILE A 85 19.10 5.89 -1.72
C ILE A 85 18.12 5.91 -2.90
N VAL A 86 16.98 5.27 -2.75
CA VAL A 86 15.90 5.24 -3.74
C VAL A 86 14.76 6.16 -3.32
N ALA A 87 13.93 6.54 -4.28
CA ALA A 87 12.78 7.40 -4.02
C ALA A 87 11.83 6.74 -2.99
N TYR A 88 11.35 7.56 -2.05
CA TYR A 88 10.21 7.21 -1.22
C TYR A 88 8.98 7.89 -1.81
N GLU A 89 8.05 7.11 -2.32
CA GLU A 89 6.70 7.61 -2.60
C GLU A 89 5.90 7.45 -1.31
N GLU A 90 5.50 8.59 -0.72
CA GLU A 90 4.67 8.58 0.47
C GLU A 90 3.36 7.87 0.15
N SER A 91 3.06 6.82 0.92
CA SER A 91 1.80 6.10 0.80
C SER A 91 0.67 7.08 1.07
N LYS A 92 -0.13 7.39 0.04
CA LYS A 92 -1.28 8.26 0.19
C LYS A 92 -2.25 7.60 1.15
N THR A 93 -2.41 8.21 2.32
CA THR A 93 -3.36 7.73 3.33
C THR A 93 -4.70 8.38 3.08
N PHE A 94 -5.68 7.55 2.69
CA PHE A 94 -7.07 7.97 2.58
C PHE A 94 -7.73 7.92 3.96
N SER A 95 -8.56 8.91 4.29
CA SER A 95 -9.44 8.85 5.46
C SER A 95 -10.73 8.07 5.18
N THR A 96 -11.16 8.05 3.92
CA THR A 96 -12.27 7.26 3.38
C THR A 96 -11.94 6.81 1.96
N LEU A 97 -12.48 5.68 1.52
CA LEU A 97 -12.42 5.23 0.14
C LEU A 97 -13.05 6.29 -0.78
N PRO A 98 -12.40 6.64 -1.90
CA PRO A 98 -13.04 7.43 -2.93
C PRO A 98 -14.13 6.58 -3.59
N MET A 99 -15.37 7.04 -3.46
CA MET A 99 -16.56 6.33 -3.90
C MET A 99 -16.99 6.84 -5.28
N PRO A 100 -17.57 5.98 -6.14
CA PRO A 100 -18.25 6.47 -7.33
C PRO A 100 -19.39 7.42 -6.91
N SER A 101 -19.47 8.56 -7.59
CA SER A 101 -20.56 9.53 -7.41
C SER A 101 -21.58 9.50 -8.55
N LEU A 102 -21.27 8.79 -9.64
CA LEU A 102 -22.20 8.53 -10.71
C LEU A 102 -23.25 7.51 -10.25
N ALA A 103 -24.51 7.76 -10.56
CA ALA A 103 -25.58 6.82 -10.22
C ALA A 103 -25.47 5.55 -11.05
N PHE A 104 -25.65 4.41 -10.41
CA PHE A 104 -26.02 3.16 -11.05
C PHE A 104 -27.24 3.39 -11.94
N GLY A 105 -27.20 2.97 -13.21
CA GLY A 105 -28.21 3.40 -14.19
C GLY A 105 -27.70 4.31 -15.31
N ALA A 106 -26.55 4.97 -15.13
CA ALA A 106 -26.13 6.06 -15.99
C ALA A 106 -25.97 5.65 -17.47
N SER A 107 -26.44 6.51 -18.35
CA SER A 107 -26.25 6.39 -19.80
C SER A 107 -24.79 6.61 -20.20
N GLN A 108 -24.42 6.14 -21.40
CA GLN A 108 -23.07 6.38 -21.93
C GLN A 108 -22.74 7.87 -22.01
N ASP A 109 -23.72 8.73 -22.30
CA ASP A 109 -23.52 10.18 -22.39
C ASP A 109 -23.30 10.81 -21.01
N GLU A 110 -24.03 10.35 -19.98
CA GLU A 110 -23.81 10.77 -18.59
C GLU A 110 -22.42 10.33 -18.09
N ILE A 111 -22.00 9.10 -18.43
CA ILE A 111 -20.65 8.59 -18.11
C ILE A 111 -19.59 9.46 -18.79
N LYS A 112 -19.73 9.73 -20.11
CA LYS A 112 -18.78 10.60 -20.84
C LYS A 112 -18.68 11.99 -20.23
N ALA A 113 -19.82 12.59 -19.87
CA ALA A 113 -19.87 13.91 -19.24
C ALA A 113 -19.21 13.90 -17.85
N TYR A 114 -19.44 12.84 -17.06
CA TYR A 114 -18.81 12.65 -15.76
C TYR A 114 -17.28 12.55 -15.91
N GLU A 115 -16.80 11.68 -16.78
CA GLU A 115 -15.37 11.43 -16.95
C GLU A 115 -14.63 12.67 -17.45
N ALA A 116 -15.22 13.41 -18.39
CA ALA A 116 -14.67 14.69 -18.84
C ALA A 116 -14.52 15.72 -17.71
N ALA A 117 -15.39 15.67 -16.69
CA ALA A 117 -15.31 16.54 -15.52
C ALA A 117 -14.40 16.01 -14.40
N HIS A 118 -13.99 14.74 -14.44
CA HIS A 118 -13.26 14.06 -13.36
C HIS A 118 -11.93 13.44 -13.83
N ASN A 119 -11.26 14.09 -14.78
CA ASN A 119 -9.93 13.72 -15.31
C ASN A 119 -9.87 12.34 -15.98
N GLY A 120 -10.99 11.86 -16.50
CA GLY A 120 -11.06 10.65 -17.31
C GLY A 120 -10.77 10.93 -18.78
N THR A 121 -9.93 10.11 -19.39
CA THR A 121 -9.67 10.09 -20.83
C THR A 121 -10.19 8.78 -21.40
N TYR A 122 -11.12 8.86 -22.35
CA TYR A 122 -11.70 7.66 -22.97
C TYR A 122 -10.63 6.87 -23.73
N ASN A 123 -10.53 5.58 -23.44
CA ASN A 123 -9.59 4.69 -24.11
C ASN A 123 -10.35 3.85 -25.15
N GLU A 124 -10.20 4.20 -26.43
CA GLU A 124 -10.89 3.54 -27.53
C GLU A 124 -10.43 2.08 -27.73
N GLU A 125 -9.15 1.80 -27.50
CA GLU A 125 -8.56 0.46 -27.72
C GLU A 125 -9.04 -0.56 -26.67
N ARG A 126 -9.21 -0.12 -25.42
CA ARG A 126 -9.69 -0.96 -24.31
C ARG A 126 -11.20 -0.96 -24.13
N SER A 127 -11.90 -0.05 -24.79
CA SER A 127 -13.35 -0.01 -24.79
C SER A 127 -13.92 -0.95 -25.83
N ASN A 128 -15.11 -1.49 -25.55
CA ASN A 128 -15.87 -2.24 -26.53
C ASN A 128 -17.31 -1.73 -26.56
N PRO A 129 -17.62 -0.76 -27.43
CA PRO A 129 -18.94 -0.16 -27.47
C PRO A 129 -20.04 -1.11 -28.01
N GLU A 130 -19.71 -2.28 -28.57
CA GLU A 130 -20.67 -3.07 -29.36
C GLU A 130 -20.68 -4.60 -29.16
N GLU A 131 -19.90 -5.21 -28.26
CA GLU A 131 -19.98 -6.67 -28.06
C GLU A 131 -21.21 -7.13 -27.25
N GLY A 132 -22.18 -7.72 -27.95
CA GLY A 132 -23.25 -8.47 -27.30
C GLY A 132 -24.33 -7.59 -26.65
N PHE A 133 -24.62 -7.82 -25.37
CA PHE A 133 -25.70 -7.14 -24.63
C PHE A 133 -25.23 -5.88 -23.85
N HIS A 134 -23.92 -5.65 -23.75
CA HIS A 134 -23.30 -4.59 -22.95
C HIS A 134 -22.17 -3.90 -23.72
N ALA A 135 -21.94 -2.64 -23.41
CA ALA A 135 -20.80 -1.83 -23.84
C ALA A 135 -19.82 -1.71 -22.66
N LEU A 136 -18.55 -1.95 -22.94
CA LEU A 136 -17.44 -1.69 -22.04
C LEU A 136 -16.90 -0.28 -22.32
N MET A 137 -16.94 0.61 -21.34
CA MET A 137 -16.36 1.94 -21.45
C MET A 137 -15.18 2.09 -20.50
N TRP A 138 -13.99 2.21 -21.06
CA TRP A 138 -12.74 2.34 -20.34
C TRP A 138 -12.24 3.79 -20.35
N TYR A 139 -11.82 4.27 -19.17
CA TYR A 139 -11.22 5.58 -19.01
C TYR A 139 -9.90 5.49 -18.24
N ASP A 140 -8.85 6.05 -18.84
CA ASP A 140 -7.59 6.28 -18.18
C ASP A 140 -7.72 7.54 -17.32
N VAL A 141 -7.32 7.46 -16.05
CA VAL A 141 -7.52 8.55 -15.10
C VAL A 141 -6.17 9.12 -14.71
N ALA A 142 -6.00 10.42 -14.94
CA ALA A 142 -4.84 11.16 -14.45
C ALA A 142 -5.01 11.47 -12.95
N SER A 143 -4.92 10.44 -12.12
CA SER A 143 -5.02 10.53 -10.67
C SER A 143 -4.03 9.57 -10.01
N ASP A 144 -3.46 10.00 -8.89
CA ASP A 144 -2.64 9.14 -8.04
C ASP A 144 -3.49 8.17 -7.18
N GLU A 145 -4.82 8.36 -7.17
CA GLU A 145 -5.75 7.58 -6.34
C GLU A 145 -6.35 6.41 -7.11
N ILE A 146 -6.75 6.66 -8.36
CA ILE A 146 -7.42 5.70 -9.24
C ILE A 146 -6.70 5.79 -10.58
N SER A 147 -6.12 4.67 -11.04
CA SER A 147 -5.40 4.64 -12.32
C SER A 147 -6.35 4.55 -13.52
N PHE A 148 -7.44 3.78 -13.37
CA PHE A 148 -8.41 3.55 -14.45
C PHE A 148 -9.82 3.45 -13.86
N ARG A 149 -10.81 3.77 -14.69
CA ARG A 149 -12.23 3.58 -14.41
C ARG A 149 -12.89 2.83 -15.55
N CYS A 150 -13.65 1.80 -15.20
CA CYS A 150 -14.34 0.95 -16.16
C CYS A 150 -15.83 0.88 -15.81
N TYR A 151 -16.67 0.94 -16.86
CA TYR A 151 -18.12 0.89 -16.78
C TYR A 151 -18.67 -0.17 -17.73
N PHE A 152 -19.58 -1.00 -17.23
CA PHE A 152 -20.38 -1.93 -18.03
C PHE A 152 -21.78 -1.35 -18.22
N VAL A 153 -22.17 -1.08 -19.46
CA VAL A 153 -23.41 -0.35 -19.78
C VAL A 153 -24.26 -1.16 -20.73
N SER A 154 -25.54 -1.43 -20.45
CA SER A 154 -26.38 -2.12 -21.46
C SER A 154 -26.66 -1.23 -22.67
N LYS A 155 -27.06 -1.85 -23.79
CA LYS A 155 -27.39 -1.15 -25.06
C LYS A 155 -28.45 -0.03 -24.94
N ASN A 156 -29.28 -0.02 -23.90
CA ASN A 156 -30.37 0.95 -23.71
C ASN A 156 -30.11 2.00 -22.62
N GLY A 157 -28.86 2.15 -22.14
CA GLY A 157 -28.58 2.69 -20.80
C GLY A 157 -28.54 1.55 -19.78
N ALA A 158 -27.99 1.74 -18.58
CA ALA A 158 -27.46 0.64 -17.76
C ALA A 158 -28.37 -0.60 -17.63
N GLY A 159 -27.74 -1.77 -17.56
CA GLY A 159 -28.41 -3.05 -17.31
C GLY A 159 -27.44 -4.06 -16.72
N GLU A 160 -28.00 -4.86 -15.80
CA GLU A 160 -27.51 -5.99 -14.99
C GLU A 160 -26.15 -5.89 -14.27
N PHE A 161 -25.10 -5.34 -14.88
CA PHE A 161 -23.79 -5.16 -14.26
C PHE A 161 -23.52 -3.67 -14.08
N ASP A 162 -24.21 -3.06 -13.12
CA ASP A 162 -23.95 -1.69 -12.65
C ASP A 162 -22.64 -1.69 -11.86
N GLU A 163 -21.53 -1.95 -12.56
CA GLU A 163 -20.22 -2.17 -11.98
C GLU A 163 -19.26 -1.04 -12.32
N PHE A 164 -18.73 -0.42 -11.27
CA PHE A 164 -17.64 0.53 -11.36
C PHE A 164 -16.36 -0.15 -10.88
N TRP A 165 -15.31 -0.19 -11.72
CA TRP A 165 -14.02 -0.72 -11.29
C TRP A 165 -13.02 0.41 -11.07
N GLY A 166 -12.57 0.57 -9.82
CA GLY A 166 -11.47 1.45 -9.47
C GLY A 166 -10.19 0.64 -9.24
N PHE A 167 -9.10 1.04 -9.90
CA PHE A 167 -7.80 0.37 -9.78
C PHE A 167 -6.86 1.19 -8.90
N TYR A 168 -6.53 0.63 -7.75
CA TYR A 168 -5.74 1.31 -6.73
C TYR A 168 -4.32 0.72 -6.70
N PRO A 169 -3.27 1.53 -6.96
CA PRO A 169 -1.89 1.06 -7.00
C PRO A 169 -1.31 0.70 -5.62
N GLN A 170 -2.09 0.87 -4.55
CA GLN A 170 -1.67 0.72 -3.16
C GLN A 170 -1.65 -0.76 -2.71
N VAL A 171 -0.64 -1.52 -3.15
CA VAL A 171 -0.45 -2.94 -2.76
C VAL A 171 -0.31 -3.11 -1.23
N GLU A 172 -0.05 -2.05 -0.46
CA GLU A 172 -0.05 -2.09 1.01
C GLU A 172 -1.42 -2.43 1.63
N TYR A 173 -2.50 -2.36 0.85
CA TYR A 173 -3.85 -2.75 1.29
C TYR A 173 -4.10 -4.26 1.25
N ALA A 174 -3.22 -5.02 0.60
CA ALA A 174 -3.34 -6.46 0.49
C ALA A 174 -1.97 -7.15 0.54
N THR A 175 -1.87 -8.20 1.33
CA THR A 175 -0.69 -9.08 1.36
C THR A 175 -1.01 -10.37 0.61
N GLN A 176 -0.04 -10.96 -0.08
CA GLN A 176 -0.19 -12.32 -0.61
C GLN A 176 0.80 -13.22 0.14
N PRO A 177 0.36 -13.90 1.21
CA PRO A 177 1.16 -14.93 1.87
C PRO A 177 1.52 -16.04 0.86
N LYS A 178 2.54 -16.86 1.16
CA LYS A 178 2.88 -18.01 0.31
C LYS A 178 1.69 -19.00 0.26
N GLY A 179 1.01 -19.05 -0.89
CA GLY A 179 -0.19 -19.87 -1.13
C GLY A 179 -1.31 -18.99 -1.68
N GLU A 180 -1.34 -18.88 -3.01
CA GLU A 180 -2.32 -18.33 -3.99
C GLU A 180 -3.34 -17.25 -3.54
N SER A 181 -3.98 -17.35 -2.38
CA SER A 181 -4.90 -16.33 -1.82
C SER A 181 -4.20 -15.09 -1.25
N PHE A 182 -4.86 -13.92 -1.34
CA PHE A 182 -4.41 -12.67 -0.70
C PHE A 182 -5.25 -12.35 0.55
N ALA A 183 -4.70 -11.53 1.44
CA ALA A 183 -5.35 -11.07 2.66
C ALA A 183 -5.34 -9.54 2.71
N LEU A 184 -6.48 -8.94 3.08
CA LEU A 184 -6.58 -7.49 3.32
C LEU A 184 -5.79 -7.11 4.57
N THR A 185 -5.09 -5.97 4.52
CA THR A 185 -4.40 -5.44 5.70
C THR A 185 -5.39 -4.79 6.66
N GLU A 186 -5.02 -4.72 7.95
CA GLU A 186 -5.84 -4.06 8.97
C GLU A 186 -6.13 -2.59 8.61
N ALA A 187 -5.15 -1.89 8.04
CA ALA A 187 -5.32 -0.51 7.59
C ALA A 187 -6.44 -0.38 6.53
N PHE A 188 -6.52 -1.32 5.59
CA PHE A 188 -7.57 -1.30 4.57
C PHE A 188 -8.95 -1.66 5.13
N ILE A 189 -9.01 -2.60 6.07
CA ILE A 189 -10.26 -2.93 6.80
C ILE A 189 -10.77 -1.71 7.57
N GLN A 190 -9.88 -0.97 8.22
CA GLN A 190 -10.24 0.27 8.92
C GLN A 190 -10.72 1.36 7.95
N LEU A 191 -10.10 1.46 6.76
CA LEU A 191 -10.52 2.38 5.71
C LEU A 191 -11.94 2.06 5.18
N LEU A 192 -12.24 0.78 4.95
CA LEU A 192 -13.58 0.30 4.57
C LEU A 192 -14.61 0.66 5.64
N ALA A 193 -14.31 0.39 6.91
CA ALA A 193 -15.19 0.73 8.03
C ALA A 193 -15.43 2.25 8.14
N ALA A 194 -14.38 3.06 7.99
CA ALA A 194 -14.50 4.53 7.95
C ALA A 194 -15.35 5.03 6.78
N SER A 195 -15.43 4.24 5.70
CA SER A 195 -16.25 4.51 4.51
C SER A 195 -17.68 3.96 4.62
N GLY A 196 -18.04 3.38 5.76
CA GLY A 196 -19.39 2.85 6.04
C GLY A 196 -19.64 1.44 5.52
N PHE A 197 -18.61 0.71 5.09
CA PHE A 197 -18.74 -0.69 4.71
C PHE A 197 -18.71 -1.60 5.93
N SER A 198 -19.37 -2.75 5.81
CA SER A 198 -19.25 -3.86 6.75
C SER A 198 -17.84 -4.44 6.79
N THR A 199 -17.56 -5.25 7.81
CA THR A 199 -16.37 -6.11 7.79
C THR A 199 -16.36 -6.95 6.51
N PRO A 200 -15.24 -6.99 5.76
CA PRO A 200 -15.16 -7.77 4.54
C PRO A 200 -15.31 -9.27 4.81
N GLN A 201 -16.13 -9.93 4.00
CA GLN A 201 -16.29 -11.37 3.99
C GLN A 201 -15.44 -11.96 2.86
N SER A 202 -14.69 -13.02 3.14
CA SER A 202 -13.88 -13.68 2.11
C SER A 202 -14.75 -14.62 1.28
N LEU A 203 -14.58 -14.56 -0.03
CA LEU A 203 -15.13 -15.50 -1.00
C LEU A 203 -14.09 -16.55 -1.44
N GLY A 204 -12.99 -16.71 -0.69
CA GLY A 204 -11.88 -17.57 -1.08
C GLY A 204 -11.03 -16.95 -2.18
N GLU A 205 -10.90 -17.64 -3.30
CA GLU A 205 -10.08 -17.20 -4.44
C GLU A 205 -10.72 -16.03 -5.21
N ASP A 206 -12.04 -15.86 -5.10
CA ASP A 206 -12.82 -14.81 -5.78
C ASP A 206 -12.71 -13.43 -5.11
N GLY A 207 -11.98 -13.33 -4.00
CA GLY A 207 -11.67 -12.08 -3.31
C GLY A 207 -12.47 -11.86 -2.03
N PHE A 208 -12.82 -10.60 -1.76
CA PHE A 208 -13.58 -10.18 -0.58
C PHE A 208 -14.78 -9.33 -0.98
N VAL A 209 -15.82 -9.36 -0.16
CA VAL A 209 -17.02 -8.55 -0.36
C VAL A 209 -17.40 -7.79 0.91
N ALA A 210 -17.88 -6.57 0.76
CA ALA A 210 -18.42 -5.78 1.86
C ALA A 210 -19.62 -4.94 1.40
N THR A 211 -20.50 -4.58 2.33
CA THR A 211 -21.73 -3.84 2.03
C THR A 211 -21.77 -2.54 2.79
N ASN A 212 -22.10 -1.44 2.11
CA ASN A 212 -22.52 -0.18 2.68
C ASN A 212 -24.04 -0.05 2.58
N LYS A 213 -24.74 -0.37 3.67
CA LYS A 213 -26.21 -0.36 3.73
C LYS A 213 -26.82 1.03 3.59
N GLU A 214 -26.16 2.06 4.11
CA GLU A 214 -26.65 3.44 4.03
C GLU A 214 -26.66 3.96 2.59
N LYS A 215 -25.69 3.52 1.78
CA LYS A 215 -25.56 3.89 0.37
C LYS A 215 -26.16 2.87 -0.60
N ASN A 216 -26.77 1.80 -0.10
CA ASN A 216 -27.31 0.70 -0.91
C ASN A 216 -26.28 0.16 -1.93
N LEU A 217 -25.08 -0.12 -1.45
CA LEU A 217 -23.90 -0.39 -2.28
C LEU A 217 -23.10 -1.58 -1.73
N ASP A 218 -22.77 -2.53 -2.59
CA ASP A 218 -21.79 -3.58 -2.34
C ASP A 218 -20.46 -3.26 -3.03
N ILE A 219 -19.36 -3.80 -2.47
CA ILE A 219 -18.03 -3.75 -3.05
C ILE A 219 -17.43 -5.16 -3.09
N MET A 220 -16.91 -5.57 -4.24
CA MET A 220 -16.02 -6.72 -4.38
C MET A 220 -14.58 -6.21 -4.51
N ILE A 221 -13.68 -6.84 -3.79
CA ILE A 221 -12.28 -6.45 -3.65
C ILE A 221 -11.44 -7.61 -4.16
N ASN A 222 -10.65 -7.36 -5.19
CA ASN A 222 -9.76 -8.33 -5.81
C ASN A 222 -8.33 -7.80 -5.93
N LEU A 223 -7.34 -8.70 -5.90
CA LEU A 223 -5.93 -8.38 -6.12
C LEU A 223 -5.44 -9.18 -7.32
N THR A 224 -5.04 -8.49 -8.39
CA THR A 224 -4.64 -9.11 -9.66
C THR A 224 -3.40 -8.40 -10.22
N LYS A 225 -2.77 -8.99 -11.24
CA LYS A 225 -1.68 -8.33 -11.97
C LYS A 225 -2.27 -7.31 -12.93
N LEU A 226 -1.63 -6.15 -13.04
CA LEU A 226 -2.01 -5.13 -14.01
C LEU A 226 -1.98 -5.67 -15.46
N SER A 227 -1.06 -6.59 -15.75
CA SER A 227 -0.96 -7.28 -17.04
C SER A 227 -2.11 -8.26 -17.34
N GLU A 228 -2.87 -8.68 -16.34
CA GLU A 228 -4.07 -9.53 -16.53
C GLU A 228 -5.28 -8.70 -16.94
N ILE A 229 -5.22 -7.38 -16.72
CA ILE A 229 -6.29 -6.43 -17.00
C ILE A 229 -5.93 -5.55 -18.21
N THR A 230 -4.64 -5.27 -18.40
CA THR A 230 -4.12 -4.34 -19.40
C THR A 230 -3.00 -5.01 -20.19
N GLU A 231 -2.64 -4.44 -21.33
CA GLU A 231 -1.50 -4.89 -22.14
C GLU A 231 -0.13 -4.48 -21.55
N GLU A 232 -0.08 -3.85 -20.37
CA GLU A 232 1.17 -3.47 -19.74
C GLU A 232 1.97 -4.70 -19.27
N GLU A 233 3.24 -4.77 -19.68
CA GLU A 233 4.15 -5.82 -19.22
C GLU A 233 4.59 -5.57 -17.76
N GLY A 234 4.60 -6.62 -16.95
CA GLY A 234 5.20 -6.63 -15.62
C GLY A 234 4.37 -7.34 -14.55
N ASP A 235 4.96 -7.47 -13.36
CA ASP A 235 4.33 -8.11 -12.20
C ASP A 235 3.70 -7.09 -11.23
N LYS A 236 3.41 -5.87 -11.70
CA LYS A 236 2.75 -4.84 -10.88
C LYS A 236 1.35 -5.33 -10.51
N LYS A 237 1.09 -5.43 -9.21
CA LYS A 237 -0.24 -5.80 -8.70
C LYS A 237 -1.09 -4.56 -8.49
N VAL A 238 -2.38 -4.71 -8.69
CA VAL A 238 -3.39 -3.68 -8.46
C VAL A 238 -4.55 -4.24 -7.68
N LEU A 239 -5.08 -3.44 -6.76
CA LEU A 239 -6.33 -3.75 -6.09
C LEU A 239 -7.48 -3.25 -6.97
N VAL A 240 -8.41 -4.15 -7.32
CA VAL A 240 -9.61 -3.87 -8.09
C VAL A 240 -10.77 -3.78 -7.13
N LEU A 241 -11.42 -2.63 -7.10
CA LEU A 241 -12.64 -2.40 -6.33
C LEU A 241 -13.83 -2.34 -7.30
N MET A 242 -14.67 -3.37 -7.29
CA MET A 242 -15.87 -3.47 -8.11
C MET A 242 -17.07 -3.06 -7.25
N PHE A 243 -17.74 -1.97 -7.63
CA PHE A 243 -18.87 -1.44 -6.88
C PHE A 243 -20.17 -1.77 -7.59
N ALA A 244 -21.16 -2.29 -6.86
CA ALA A 244 -22.46 -2.65 -7.41
C ALA A 244 -23.62 -2.31 -6.45
N PRO A 245 -24.87 -2.20 -6.93
CA PRO A 245 -26.04 -2.11 -6.06
C PRO A 245 -26.06 -3.20 -4.97
N ALA A 246 -26.51 -2.87 -3.77
CA ALA A 246 -26.57 -3.84 -2.68
C ALA A 246 -27.44 -5.06 -3.03
N GLY A 247 -26.94 -6.25 -2.66
CA GLY A 247 -27.56 -7.54 -2.94
C GLY A 247 -27.07 -8.22 -4.22
N ASN A 248 -26.12 -7.60 -4.95
CA ASN A 248 -25.57 -8.18 -6.19
C ASN A 248 -24.44 -9.18 -5.93
N TYR A 249 -23.65 -9.00 -4.86
CA TYR A 249 -22.53 -9.92 -4.55
C TYR A 249 -22.79 -10.79 -3.34
N MET A 250 -23.71 -10.36 -2.47
CA MET A 250 -24.17 -11.13 -1.33
C MET A 250 -25.54 -11.68 -1.67
N GLU A 251 -25.63 -12.97 -2.02
CA GLU A 251 -26.94 -13.64 -2.04
C GLU A 251 -27.60 -13.42 -0.68
N ASN A 252 -28.85 -12.96 -0.67
CA ASN A 252 -29.65 -12.99 0.55
C ASN A 252 -29.70 -14.45 0.99
N GLU A 253 -29.00 -14.81 2.06
CA GLU A 253 -29.32 -16.02 2.82
C GLU A 253 -30.76 -15.86 3.30
N GLY A 254 -31.70 -16.42 2.52
CA GLY A 254 -33.10 -16.58 2.88
C GLY A 254 -33.31 -17.75 3.82
#